data_AF-A0A941PF93-F1
#
_entry.id   AF-A0A941PF93-F1
#
_cell.length_a   1.000
_cell.length_b   1.000
_cell.length_c   1.000
_cell.angle_alpha   90.00
_cell.angle_beta   90.00
_cell.angle_gamma   90.00
#
_symmetry.space_group_name_H-M   'P 1'
#
loop_
_entity.id
_entity.type
_entity.pdbx_description
1 polymer ?
#
loop_
_entity_poly.entity_id
_entity_poly.type
_entity_poly.pdbx_seq_one_letter_code
_entity_poly.pdbx_strand_id
1 'polypeptide(L)' 'MLVLTRATGERLIIGNGEVRLHVLEVRGNQVRIGIDAPRHISVHREEIFHRINNTSQLSELDPEETPSDVEG' A
#
# COMPACT_ATOMS: atom_id res chain seq x y z
N MET A 1 -0.66 16.26 -4.14
CA MET A 1 -1.63 15.57 -5.01
C MET A 1 -1.49 16.12 -6.42
N LEU A 2 -1.21 15.27 -7.42
CA LEU A 2 -1.18 15.64 -8.84
C LEU A 2 -2.43 15.05 -9.51
N VAL A 3 -3.15 15.85 -10.31
CA VAL A 3 -4.42 15.43 -10.92
C VAL A 3 -4.25 15.36 -12.43
N LEU A 4 -4.54 14.20 -13.01
CA LEU A 4 -4.42 13.95 -14.44
C LEU A 4 -5.68 13.21 -14.91
N THR A 5 -6.32 13.72 -15.96
CA THR A 5 -7.44 13.05 -16.61
C THR A 5 -6.90 12.09 -17.66
N ARG A 6 -7.26 10.80 -17.56
CA ARG A 6 -6.89 9.77 -18.53
C ARG A 6 -8.15 9.09 -19.10
N ALA A 7 -8.14 8.81 -20.40
CA ALA A 7 -9.16 8.03 -21.09
C ALA A 7 -8.84 6.52 -21.07
N THR A 8 -9.82 5.70 -21.43
CA THR A 8 -9.60 4.24 -21.56
C THR A 8 -8.52 3.94 -22.60
N GLY A 9 -7.57 3.09 -22.25
CA GLY A 9 -6.42 2.74 -23.06
C GLY A 9 -5.19 3.61 -22.80
N GLU A 10 -5.33 4.76 -22.15
CA GLU A 10 -4.20 5.63 -21.81
C GLU A 10 -3.41 5.13 -20.59
N ARG A 11 -2.12 5.47 -20.57
CA ARG A 11 -1.17 5.04 -19.54
C ARG A 11 -0.57 6.23 -18.81
N LEU A 12 -0.22 6.02 -17.55
CA LEU A 12 0.58 6.91 -16.74
C LEU A 12 1.82 6.16 -16.27
N ILE A 13 2.95 6.87 -16.20
CA ILE A 13 4.22 6.35 -15.70
C ILE A 13 4.55 7.13 -14.43
N ILE A 14 4.91 6.43 -13.36
CA ILE A 14 5.34 7.00 -12.09
C ILE A 14 6.79 6.60 -11.82
N GLY A 15 7.56 7.54 -11.27
CA GLY A 15 9.00 7.42 -11.13
C GLY A 15 9.71 7.43 -12.48
N ASN A 16 10.92 6.87 -12.53
CA ASN A 16 11.74 6.82 -13.74
C ASN A 16 11.36 5.62 -14.63
N GLY A 17 10.07 5.32 -14.76
CA GLY A 17 9.59 4.16 -15.52
C GLY A 17 9.34 2.90 -14.69
N GLU A 18 9.39 2.99 -13.37
CA GLU A 18 9.26 1.84 -12.46
C GLU A 18 7.81 1.35 -12.37
N VAL A 19 6.85 2.27 -12.27
CA VAL A 19 5.43 1.91 -12.15
C VAL A 19 4.66 2.41 -13.35
N ARG A 20 3.84 1.54 -13.94
CA ARG A 20 2.92 1.88 -15.03
C ARG A 20 1.49 1.64 -14.59
N LEU A 21 0.67 2.66 -14.75
CA LEU A 21 -0.78 2.61 -14.54
C LEU A 21 -1.47 2.60 -15.89
N HIS A 22 -2.40 1.67 -16.10
CA HIS A 22 -3.15 1.55 -17.34
C HIS A 22 -4.63 1.64 -17.04
N VAL A 23 -5.33 2.61 -17.65
CA VAL A 23 -6.79 2.66 -17.56
C VAL A 23 -7.35 1.64 -18.54
N LEU A 24 -7.78 0.49 -18.04
CA LEU A 24 -8.25 -0.62 -18.88
C LEU A 24 -9.67 -0.35 -19.37
N GLU A 25 -10.56 0.05 -18.46
CA GLU A 25 -11.98 0.21 -18.77
C GLU A 25 -12.63 1.19 -17.79
N VAL A 26 -13.64 1.93 -18.25
CA VAL A 26 -14.50 2.76 -17.42
C VAL A 26 -15.94 2.29 -17.61
N ARG A 27 -16.59 1.88 -16.52
CA ARG A 27 -17.99 1.46 -16.50
C ARG A 27 -18.75 2.29 -15.47
N GLY A 28 -19.49 3.30 -15.93
CA GLY A 28 -20.21 4.21 -15.04
C GLY A 28 -19.26 4.95 -14.10
N ASN A 29 -19.33 4.64 -12.81
CA ASN A 29 -18.44 5.20 -11.79
C ASN A 29 -17.24 4.29 -11.44
N GLN A 30 -17.18 3.08 -11.99
CA GLN A 30 -16.09 2.14 -11.72
C GLN A 30 -15.04 2.24 -12.81
N VAL A 31 -13.78 2.27 -12.39
CA VAL A 31 -12.63 2.28 -13.29
C VAL A 31 -11.80 1.04 -13.03
N ARG A 32 -11.50 0.30 -14.10
CA ARG A 32 -10.58 -0.82 -14.05
C ARG A 32 -9.18 -0.32 -14.35
N ILE A 33 -8.30 -0.41 -13.37
CA ILE A 33 -6.92 0.07 -13.45
C ILE A 33 -5.99 -1.12 -13.40
N GLY A 34 -5.13 -1.26 -14.40
CA GLY A 34 -3.98 -2.16 -14.38
C GLY A 34 -2.79 -1.45 -13.75
N ILE A 35 -2.10 -2.12 -12.84
CA ILE A 35 -0.88 -1.61 -12.20
C ILE A 35 0.24 -2.61 -12.51
N ASP A 36 1.25 -2.15 -13.22
CA ASP A 36 2.49 -2.89 -13.48
C ASP A 36 3.58 -2.23 -12.64
N ALA A 37 4.07 -2.95 -11.65
CA ALA A 37 5.10 -2.49 -10.73
C ALA A 37 6.08 -3.65 -10.43
N PRO A 38 7.37 -3.35 -10.26
CA PRO A 38 8.38 -4.33 -9.89
C PRO A 38 8.14 -4.88 -8.49
N ARG A 39 8.71 -6.06 -8.20
CA ARG A 39 8.48 -6.80 -6.95
C ARG A 39 8.86 -6.07 -5.66
N HIS A 40 9.73 -5.05 -5.75
CA HIS A 40 10.13 -4.26 -4.58
C HIS A 40 9.08 -3.21 -4.19
N ILE A 41 8.11 -2.92 -5.08
CA ILE A 41 7.02 -1.98 -4.82
C ILE A 41 5.75 -2.79 -4.53
N SER A 42 5.33 -2.79 -3.27
CA SER A 42 4.08 -3.44 -2.88
C SER A 42 2.88 -2.59 -3.27
N VAL A 43 1.93 -3.19 -4.00
CA VAL A 43 0.69 -2.53 -4.43
C VAL A 43 -0.47 -3.07 -3.60
N HIS A 44 -1.10 -2.21 -2.81
CA HIS A 44 -2.23 -2.55 -1.97
C HIS A 44 -3.42 -1.63 -2.25
N ARG A 45 -4.62 -2.13 -1.95
CA ARG A 45 -5.78 -1.26 -1.84
C ARG A 45 -5.70 -0.47 -0.54
N GLU A 46 -6.09 0.80 -0.58
CA GLU A 46 -5.95 1.73 0.54
C GLU A 46 -6.56 1.18 1.83
N GLU A 47 -7.76 0.60 1.76
CA GLU A 47 -8.45 0.03 2.92
C GLU A 47 -7.71 -1.15 3.56
N ILE A 48 -6.97 -1.91 2.74
CA ILE A 48 -6.17 -3.05 3.20
C ILE A 48 -4.85 -2.56 3.80
N PHE A 49 -4.22 -1.58 3.17
CA PHE A 49 -2.98 -0.97 3.65
C PHE A 49 -3.14 -0.38 5.05
N HIS A 50 -4.22 0.38 5.28
CA HIS A 50 -4.49 0.97 6.60
C HIS A 50 -4.72 -0.09 7.68
N ARG A 51 -5.32 -1.24 7.35
CA ARG A 51 -5.54 -2.31 8.32
C ARG A 51 -4.22 -2.97 8.73
N ILE A 52 -3.33 -3.24 7.78
CA ILE A 52 -2.06 -3.92 8.03
C ILE A 52 -1.11 -3.03 8.85
N ASN A 53 -0.97 -1.75 8.47
CA ASN A 53 -0.06 -0.83 9.16
C ASN A 53 -0.49 -0.48 10.59
N ASN A 54 -1.78 -0.58 10.91
CA ASN A 54 -2.27 -0.32 12.27
C ASN A 54 -1.96 -1.50 13.22
N THR A 55 -1.89 -2.73 12.68
CA THR A 55 -1.50 -3.92 13.45
C THR A 55 0.00 -3.96 13.70
N SER A 56 0.82 -3.54 12.73
CA SER A 56 2.29 -3.55 12.87
C SER A 56 2.83 -2.54 13.87
N GLN A 57 2.10 -1.46 14.20
CA GLN A 57 2.54 -0.48 15.21
C GLN A 57 2.19 -0.87 16.65
N LEU A 58 1.34 -1.89 16.89
CA LEU A 58 0.91 -2.26 18.23
C LEU A 58 1.79 -3.35 18.88
N SER A 59 2.79 -3.88 18.17
CA SER A 59 3.63 -4.99 18.64
C SER A 59 4.98 -4.58 19.25
N GLU A 60 5.22 -3.30 19.54
CA GLU A 60 6.45 -2.78 20.18
C GLU A 60 6.25 -2.36 21.65
N LEU A 61 5.41 -3.08 22.41
CA LEU A 61 5.37 -2.97 23.88
C LEU A 61 5.87 -4.28 24.48
N ASP A 62 7.19 -4.42 24.59
CA ASP A 62 7.84 -5.46 25.39
C ASP A 62 7.45 -5.27 26.88
N PRO A 63 6.84 -6.27 27.54
CA PRO A 63 6.67 -6.28 28.98
C PRO A 63 7.98 -6.79 29.62
N GLU A 64 9.02 -5.96 29.69
CA GLU A 64 10.10 -6.19 30.66
C GLU A 64 9.67 -5.70 32.05
N GLU A 65 8.80 -6.47 32.68
CA GLU A 65 8.83 -6.60 34.14
C GLU A 65 9.12 -8.08 34.45
N THR A 66 10.40 -8.44 34.50
CA THR A 66 10.80 -9.64 35.25
C THR A 66 10.65 -9.30 36.73
N PRO A 67 9.74 -9.94 37.50
CA PRO A 67 9.81 -9.83 38.95
C PRO A 67 11.10 -10.51 39.38
N SER A 68 12.07 -9.70 39.80
CA SER A 68 13.28 -10.14 40.47
C SER A 68 12.92 -10.59 41.88
N ASP A 69 12.32 -11.77 42.00
CA ASP A 69 12.24 -12.49 43.25
C ASP A 69 13.19 -13.69 43.20
N VAL A 70 13.85 -13.91 44.36
CA VAL A 70 14.62 -15.08 44.82
C VAL A 70 16.08 -15.22 44.41
N GLU A 71 17.00 -14.64 45.18
CA GLU A 71 17.93 -15.41 46.05
C GLU A 71 18.75 -14.48 46.96
N GLY A 72 18.71 -14.75 48.27
CA GLY A 72 19.48 -14.06 49.32
C GLY A 72 18.80 -14.10 50.68
#